data_AF-A0A968WF78-F1
#
_entry.id   AF-A0A968WF78-F1
#
_cell.length_a   1.000
_cell.length_b   1.000
_cell.length_c   1.000
_cell.angle_alpha   90.00
_cell.angle_beta   90.00
_cell.angle_gamma   90.00
#
_symmetry.space_group_name_H-M   'P 1'
#
loop_
_entity.id
_entity.type
_entity.pdbx_description
1 polymer ?
#
loop_
_entity_poly.entity_id
_entity_poly.type
_entity_poly.pdbx_seq_one_letter_code
_entity_poly.pdbx_strand_id
1 'polypeptide(L)'
;MRGSYQTAFRFPAISDQWVDLFTGRYQVVGGLPQVQNAHDFDTNPVYPLSGPNPIVDKPVTDNGPLALPAFGPEKVRAIELGYKGLHLQKMLLVDGYIYQNVYTGFMTQQTLAQNPNTPEEKRYETTVSTDFPVTAFGWALGADIRLAKGYLVRGNVNYNKLQTDLSEHPGLQSGFNTPDYRFNLSLSNRQAWKNVGFAINYRWQNEFLWESSFGVAEVPAYSSLDASVNVKLSRMHAMLKVGGTNVLNKYYTTNLGSGQIGGLYYVSITFDNVLAGANN
;
A
#
# COMPACT_ATOMS: atom_id res chain seq x y z
N MET A 1 -14.85 22.16 9.15
CA MET A 1 -13.47 21.99 8.65
C MET A 1 -12.62 21.45 9.78
N ARG A 2 -11.57 20.69 9.46
CA ARG A 2 -10.60 20.15 10.42
C ARG A 2 -9.20 20.38 9.85
N GLY A 3 -8.24 20.66 10.72
CA GLY A 3 -6.82 20.69 10.38
C GLY A 3 -6.04 19.97 11.46
N SER A 4 -4.97 19.29 11.06
CA SER A 4 -4.04 18.66 12.00
C SER A 4 -2.60 18.92 11.59
N TYR A 5 -1.75 19.06 12.61
CA TYR A 5 -0.31 19.02 12.48
C TYR A 5 0.20 17.97 13.46
N GLN A 6 0.96 17.01 12.96
CA GLN A 6 1.43 15.89 13.77
C GLN A 6 2.89 15.60 13.43
N THR A 7 3.62 15.14 14.44
CA THR A 7 4.95 14.58 14.27
C THR A 7 4.94 13.15 14.77
N ALA A 8 5.67 12.29 14.08
CA ALA A 8 5.86 10.91 14.49
C ALA A 8 7.26 10.45 14.10
N PHE A 9 7.69 9.32 14.67
CA PHE A 9 8.94 8.68 14.34
C PHE A 9 8.75 7.16 14.28
N ARG A 10 9.63 6.51 13.54
CA ARG A 10 9.67 5.05 13.39
C ARG A 10 11.12 4.60 13.53
N PHE A 11 11.35 3.66 14.45
CA PHE A 11 12.63 2.95 14.52
C PHE A 11 12.71 1.92 13.40
N PRO A 12 13.91 1.66 12.85
CA PRO A 12 14.06 0.64 11.83
C PRO A 12 13.68 -0.75 12.35
N ALA A 13 13.13 -1.60 11.49
CA ALA A 13 12.82 -2.97 11.87
C ALA A 13 14.11 -3.78 12.12
N ILE A 14 14.00 -4.92 12.80
CA ILE A 14 15.16 -5.81 13.02
C ILE A 14 15.71 -6.30 11.67
N SER A 15 14.83 -6.57 10.69
CA SER A 15 15.24 -6.93 9.33
C SER A 15 16.08 -5.83 8.68
N ASP A 16 15.63 -4.58 8.77
CA ASP A 16 16.31 -3.42 8.19
C ASP A 16 17.70 -3.22 8.80
N GLN A 17 17.85 -3.61 10.07
CA GLN A 17 19.10 -3.50 10.82
C GLN A 17 20.09 -4.64 10.55
N TRP A 18 19.60 -5.88 10.53
CA TRP A 18 20.43 -7.08 10.70
C TRP A 18 20.33 -8.12 9.58
N VAL A 19 19.53 -7.88 8.54
CA VAL A 19 19.42 -8.84 7.43
C VAL A 19 20.79 -9.08 6.79
N ASP A 20 21.11 -10.34 6.54
CA ASP A 20 22.27 -10.74 5.75
C ASP A 20 21.86 -11.96 4.94
N LEU A 21 21.34 -11.71 3.73
CA LEU A 21 20.67 -12.73 2.92
C LEU A 21 21.16 -12.70 1.48
N PHE A 22 21.70 -13.83 1.03
CA PHE A 22 22.00 -14.03 -0.38
C PHE A 22 20.73 -14.43 -1.13
N THR A 23 20.29 -13.61 -2.09
CA THR A 23 19.08 -13.86 -2.89
C THR A 23 19.33 -14.76 -4.10
N GLY A 24 20.58 -15.19 -4.30
CA GLY A 24 21.03 -15.95 -5.47
C GLY A 24 21.72 -15.12 -6.54
N ARG A 25 21.43 -13.81 -6.62
CA ARG A 25 22.06 -12.88 -7.59
C ARG A 25 22.75 -11.68 -6.96
N TYR A 26 22.30 -11.26 -5.78
CA TYR A 26 22.87 -10.16 -5.02
C TYR A 26 22.69 -10.45 -3.52
N GLN A 27 23.40 -9.70 -2.68
CA GLN A 27 23.29 -9.79 -1.23
C GLN A 27 22.39 -8.68 -0.70
N VAL A 28 21.42 -9.01 0.15
CA VAL A 28 20.63 -8.04 0.91
C VAL A 28 21.26 -7.90 2.29
N VAL A 29 21.67 -6.68 2.64
CA VAL A 29 22.47 -6.36 3.81
C VAL A 29 21.75 -5.31 4.67
N GLY A 30 21.75 -5.48 5.98
CA GLY A 30 21.17 -4.55 6.93
C GLY A 30 21.90 -3.20 6.92
N GLY A 31 21.23 -2.15 7.37
CA GLY A 31 21.77 -0.79 7.42
C GLY A 31 22.79 -0.54 8.53
N LEU A 32 23.01 -1.49 9.44
CA LEU A 32 23.98 -1.32 10.52
C LEU A 32 25.42 -1.53 10.03
N PRO A 33 26.39 -0.69 10.44
CA PRO A 33 27.79 -0.83 10.05
C PRO A 33 28.38 -2.21 10.38
N GLN A 34 27.94 -2.85 11.46
CA GLN A 34 28.40 -4.19 11.84
C GLN A 34 28.12 -5.24 10.75
N VAL A 35 27.02 -5.08 10.02
CA VAL A 35 26.60 -6.00 8.96
C VAL A 35 27.22 -5.59 7.63
N GLN A 36 27.24 -4.29 7.34
CA GLN A 36 27.85 -3.74 6.12
C GLN A 36 29.36 -4.01 6.05
N ASN A 37 30.08 -3.85 7.17
CA ASN A 37 31.53 -4.07 7.22
C ASN A 37 31.90 -5.56 7.16
N ALA A 38 30.97 -6.47 7.45
CA ALA A 38 31.19 -7.90 7.17
C ALA A 38 31.30 -8.20 5.66
N HIS A 39 30.84 -7.26 4.82
CA HIS A 39 30.98 -7.26 3.36
C HIS A 39 31.96 -6.18 2.87
N ASP A 40 32.90 -5.77 3.72
CA ASP A 40 33.98 -4.84 3.41
C ASP A 40 33.53 -3.44 2.97
N PHE A 41 32.33 -2.96 3.35
CA PHE A 41 31.85 -1.63 2.93
C PHE A 41 32.72 -0.47 3.43
N ASP A 42 33.52 -0.69 4.48
CA ASP A 42 34.47 0.27 5.05
C ASP A 42 35.85 0.28 4.39
N THR A 43 36.21 -0.79 3.68
CA THR A 43 37.54 -0.96 3.06
C THR A 43 37.49 -1.12 1.54
N ASN A 44 36.38 -1.61 1.01
CA ASN A 44 36.10 -1.77 -0.42
C ASN A 44 34.98 -0.82 -0.87
N PRO A 45 35.30 0.20 -1.69
CA PRO A 45 34.34 1.21 -2.10
C PRO A 45 33.10 0.63 -2.80
N VAL A 46 31.93 1.19 -2.45
CA VAL A 46 30.64 0.86 -3.08
C VAL A 46 30.23 1.95 -4.07
N TYR A 47 29.59 1.55 -5.16
CA TYR A 47 29.08 2.43 -6.20
C TYR A 47 27.57 2.19 -6.35
N PRO A 48 26.76 3.24 -6.52
CA PRO A 48 25.33 3.07 -6.71
C PRO A 48 25.05 2.46 -8.08
N LEU A 49 23.93 1.76 -8.22
CA LEU A 49 23.45 1.38 -9.54
C LEU A 49 22.64 2.51 -10.17
N SER A 50 22.44 2.46 -11.48
CA SER A 50 21.66 3.44 -12.24
C SER A 50 20.19 3.49 -11.84
N GLY A 51 19.68 2.46 -11.17
CA GLY A 51 18.28 2.31 -10.84
C GLY A 51 18.02 1.31 -9.73
N PRO A 52 16.72 1.06 -9.43
CA PRO A 52 16.30 0.28 -8.28
C PRO A 52 16.52 -1.23 -8.46
N ASN A 53 16.87 -1.74 -9.64
CA ASN A 53 16.95 -3.18 -9.88
C ASN A 53 18.40 -3.71 -9.80
N PRO A 54 18.77 -4.44 -8.73
CA PRO A 54 20.14 -4.91 -8.53
C PRO A 54 20.66 -5.90 -9.57
N ILE A 55 19.79 -6.45 -10.41
CA ILE A 55 20.11 -7.47 -11.41
C ILE A 55 20.40 -6.87 -12.78
N VAL A 56 19.61 -5.87 -13.21
CA VAL A 56 19.67 -5.35 -14.60
C VAL A 56 20.29 -3.96 -14.70
N ASP A 57 20.27 -3.18 -13.62
CA ASP A 57 20.85 -1.84 -13.61
C ASP A 57 22.38 -1.87 -13.58
N LYS A 58 23.01 -0.81 -14.08
CA LYS A 58 24.46 -0.74 -14.24
C LYS A 58 25.09 0.08 -13.13
N PRO A 59 26.32 -0.22 -12.69
CA PRO A 59 27.02 0.62 -11.72
C PRO A 59 27.29 2.00 -12.32
N VAL A 60 27.12 3.04 -11.52
CA VAL A 60 27.44 4.43 -11.87
C VAL A 60 28.77 4.79 -11.23
N THR A 61 29.82 4.90 -12.04
CA THR A 61 31.20 5.14 -11.55
C THR A 61 31.69 6.57 -11.76
N ASP A 62 30.97 7.38 -12.55
CA ASP A 62 31.41 8.71 -13.00
C ASP A 62 31.57 9.72 -11.84
N ASN A 63 30.80 9.55 -10.76
CA ASN A 63 30.82 10.42 -9.59
C ASN A 63 31.72 9.90 -8.44
N GLY A 64 32.47 8.82 -8.69
CA GLY A 64 33.24 8.14 -7.65
C GLY A 64 32.38 7.27 -6.72
N PRO A 65 32.99 6.71 -5.65
CA PRO A 65 32.28 5.88 -4.68
C PRO A 65 31.17 6.64 -3.94
N LEU A 66 30.11 5.94 -3.58
CA LEU A 66 29.03 6.48 -2.76
C LEU A 66 29.43 6.45 -1.28
N ALA A 67 29.34 7.60 -0.62
CA ALA A 67 29.32 7.66 0.84
C ALA A 67 27.91 7.31 1.32
N LEU A 68 27.75 6.15 1.96
CA LEU A 68 26.44 5.73 2.48
C LEU A 68 25.99 6.65 3.63
N PRO A 69 24.76 7.20 3.57
CA PRO A 69 24.27 8.03 4.66
C PRO A 69 24.02 7.19 5.91
N ALA A 70 24.16 7.81 7.07
CA ALA A 70 24.02 7.14 8.35
C ALA A 70 22.60 6.58 8.52
N PHE A 71 22.49 5.28 8.80
CA PHE A 71 21.23 4.61 9.05
C PHE A 71 20.70 4.90 10.46
N GLY A 72 19.42 5.25 10.55
CA GLY A 72 18.80 5.61 11.83
C GLY A 72 17.28 5.77 11.76
N PRO A 73 16.67 6.30 12.83
CA PRO A 73 15.22 6.46 12.91
C PRO A 73 14.68 7.47 11.89
N GLU A 74 13.57 7.10 11.26
CA GLU A 74 12.81 7.99 10.38
C GLU A 74 11.87 8.87 11.22
N LYS A 75 11.75 10.14 10.85
CA LYS A 75 10.77 11.06 11.44
C LYS A 75 9.89 11.63 10.34
N VAL A 76 8.61 11.85 10.67
CA VAL A 76 7.64 12.46 9.76
C VAL A 76 6.99 13.68 10.41
N ARG A 77 6.81 14.72 9.61
CA ARG A 77 5.93 15.86 9.90
C ARG A 77 4.77 15.80 8.93
N ALA A 78 3.55 15.72 9.46
CA ALA A 78 2.32 15.60 8.67
C ALA A 78 1.43 16.82 8.89
N ILE A 79 0.95 17.41 7.80
CA ILE A 79 -0.10 18.42 7.80
C ILE A 79 -1.30 17.86 7.03
N GLU A 80 -2.50 17.90 7.62
CA GLU A 80 -3.75 17.55 6.96
C GLU A 80 -4.74 18.71 7.09
N LEU A 81 -5.46 18.99 6.00
CA LEU A 81 -6.63 19.87 6.01
C LEU A 81 -7.81 19.09 5.42
N GLY A 82 -8.96 19.14 6.10
CA GLY A 82 -10.13 18.36 5.71
C GLY A 82 -11.47 19.00 6.00
N TYR A 83 -12.49 18.42 5.38
CA TYR A 83 -13.89 18.77 5.52
C TYR A 83 -14.71 17.49 5.70
N LYS A 84 -15.66 17.52 6.64
CA LYS A 84 -16.69 16.50 6.78
C LYS A 84 -18.01 17.18 7.10
N GLY A 85 -19.04 16.84 6.35
CA GLY A 85 -20.32 17.51 6.42
C GLY A 85 -21.49 16.62 6.03
N LEU A 86 -22.63 16.85 6.70
CA LEU A 86 -23.91 16.31 6.31
C LEU A 86 -24.71 17.41 5.59
N HIS A 87 -25.15 17.09 4.37
CA HIS A 87 -25.88 17.97 3.47
C HIS A 87 -27.22 17.33 3.07
N LEU A 88 -28.04 18.07 2.31
CA LEU A 88 -29.33 17.59 1.78
C LEU A 88 -30.20 16.96 2.88
N GLN A 89 -30.46 17.71 3.96
CA GLN A 89 -31.23 17.21 5.11
C GLN A 89 -30.68 15.88 5.70
N LYS A 90 -29.34 15.76 5.76
CA LYS A 90 -28.61 14.57 6.23
C LYS A 90 -28.68 13.35 5.30
N MET A 91 -29.07 13.54 4.04
CA MET A 91 -29.06 12.48 3.02
C MET A 91 -27.70 12.31 2.37
N LEU A 92 -26.87 13.34 2.33
CA LEU A 92 -25.54 13.32 1.72
C LEU A 92 -24.47 13.57 2.78
N LEU A 93 -23.58 12.61 2.99
CA LEU A 93 -22.34 12.78 3.75
C LEU A 93 -21.21 13.02 2.75
N VAL A 94 -20.43 14.07 2.95
CA VAL A 94 -19.19 14.34 2.22
C VAL A 94 -18.05 14.35 3.21
N ASP A 95 -16.94 13.67 2.87
CA ASP A 95 -15.69 13.70 3.64
C ASP A 95 -14.54 13.83 2.64
N GLY A 96 -13.69 14.82 2.81
CA GLY A 96 -12.54 15.03 1.96
C GLY A 96 -11.39 15.66 2.72
N TYR A 97 -10.17 15.31 2.33
CA TYR A 97 -8.97 15.87 2.93
C TYR A 97 -7.82 15.89 1.94
N ILE A 98 -6.85 16.75 2.22
CA ILE A 98 -5.58 16.89 1.54
C ILE A 98 -4.49 16.84 2.61
N TYR A 99 -3.39 16.17 2.33
CA TYR A 99 -2.29 16.03 3.27
C TYR A 99 -0.94 16.14 2.60
N GLN A 100 0.06 16.55 3.38
CA GLN A 100 1.46 16.51 3.02
C GLN A 100 2.28 15.95 4.17
N ASN A 101 3.13 14.98 3.85
CA ASN A 101 4.07 14.36 4.78
C ASN A 101 5.49 14.69 4.34
N VAL A 102 6.31 15.20 5.27
CA VAL A 102 7.74 15.44 5.05
C VAL A 102 8.51 14.53 5.99
N TYR A 103 9.26 13.61 5.40
CA TYR A 103 10.12 12.65 6.07
C TYR A 103 11.55 13.18 6.18
N THR A 104 12.20 12.91 7.31
CA THR A 104 13.63 13.17 7.53
C THR A 104 14.28 11.89 8.02
N GLY A 105 15.39 11.48 7.41
CA GLY A 105 15.94 10.14 7.59
C GLY A 105 15.01 9.09 6.99
N PHE A 106 14.48 9.32 5.78
CA PHE A 106 13.53 8.39 5.14
C PHE A 106 14.24 7.05 4.92
N MET A 107 13.69 5.98 5.49
CA MET A 107 14.30 4.65 5.40
C MET A 107 13.94 4.02 4.06
N THR A 108 14.97 3.65 3.31
CA THR A 108 14.89 3.21 1.91
C THR A 108 15.97 2.16 1.65
N GLN A 109 15.84 1.41 0.55
CA GLN A 109 16.90 0.51 0.09
C GLN A 109 17.79 1.24 -0.93
N GLN A 110 19.08 0.96 -0.89
CA GLN A 110 20.10 1.45 -1.81
C GLN A 110 20.73 0.24 -2.52
N THR A 111 20.64 0.20 -3.84
CA THR A 111 21.33 -0.79 -4.66
C THR A 111 22.76 -0.33 -4.94
N LEU A 112 23.69 -1.28 -4.84
CA LEU A 112 25.13 -1.02 -4.87
C LEU A 112 25.88 -2.10 -5.67
N ALA A 113 27.07 -1.73 -6.14
CA ALA A 113 28.10 -2.64 -6.63
C ALA A 113 29.45 -2.37 -5.96
N GLN A 114 30.19 -3.43 -5.67
CA GLN A 114 31.63 -3.38 -5.42
C GLN A 114 32.37 -3.97 -6.63
N ASN A 115 33.58 -3.49 -6.89
CA ASN A 115 34.40 -3.88 -8.06
C ASN A 115 33.63 -3.78 -9.39
N PRO A 116 32.98 -2.65 -9.69
CA PRO A 116 32.11 -2.54 -10.85
C PRO A 116 32.86 -2.77 -12.17
N ASN A 117 32.22 -3.46 -13.11
CA ASN A 117 32.75 -3.80 -14.43
C ASN A 117 34.00 -4.72 -14.41
N THR A 118 34.21 -5.47 -13.34
CA THR A 118 35.25 -6.52 -13.27
C THR A 118 34.63 -7.91 -13.06
N PRO A 119 35.38 -9.01 -13.30
CA PRO A 119 34.91 -10.36 -13.00
C PRO A 119 34.56 -10.62 -11.52
N GLU A 120 35.07 -9.77 -10.62
CA GLU A 120 34.87 -9.82 -9.17
C GLU A 120 33.73 -8.91 -8.69
N GLU A 121 32.91 -8.39 -9.61
CA GLU A 121 31.77 -7.53 -9.28
C GLU A 121 30.79 -8.23 -8.35
N LYS A 122 30.48 -7.58 -7.23
CA LYS A 122 29.47 -8.02 -6.26
C LYS A 122 28.34 -7.01 -6.17
N ARG A 123 27.10 -7.50 -6.21
CA ARG A 123 25.89 -6.67 -6.12
C ARG A 123 25.28 -6.76 -4.73
N TYR A 124 24.86 -5.61 -4.23
CA TYR A 124 24.26 -5.48 -2.91
C TYR A 124 22.99 -4.64 -2.97
N GLU A 125 22.10 -4.89 -2.01
CA GLU A 125 21.03 -3.98 -1.62
C GLU A 125 21.18 -3.75 -0.11
N THR A 126 21.22 -2.50 0.32
CA THR A 126 21.34 -2.16 1.76
C THR A 126 20.29 -1.17 2.20
N THR A 127 19.86 -1.27 3.45
CA THR A 127 19.00 -0.25 4.03
C THR A 127 19.81 1.00 4.38
N VAL A 128 19.30 2.18 4.03
CA VAL A 128 19.86 3.47 4.40
C VAL A 128 18.77 4.42 4.88
N SER A 129 19.16 5.49 5.58
CA SER A 129 18.28 6.62 5.87
C SER A 129 18.72 7.82 5.03
N THR A 130 17.82 8.41 4.25
CA THR A 130 18.18 9.55 3.39
C THR A 130 18.71 10.73 4.23
N ASP A 131 19.76 11.38 3.74
CA ASP A 131 20.32 12.61 4.30
C ASP A 131 19.60 13.87 3.79
N PHE A 132 18.67 13.72 2.83
CA PHE A 132 17.76 14.73 2.32
C PHE A 132 16.29 14.43 2.69
N PRO A 133 15.42 15.46 2.74
CA PRO A 133 14.01 15.26 3.05
C PRO A 133 13.23 14.62 1.88
N VAL A 134 12.37 13.66 2.20
CA VAL A 134 11.46 13.03 1.24
C VAL A 134 10.05 13.52 1.51
N THR A 135 9.32 13.94 0.48
CA THR A 135 7.96 14.48 0.61
C THR A 135 6.96 13.57 -0.09
N ALA A 136 5.86 13.27 0.59
CA ALA A 136 4.69 12.62 0.01
C ALA A 136 3.47 13.54 0.12
N PHE A 137 2.62 13.50 -0.88
CA PHE A 137 1.41 14.29 -0.95
C PHE A 137 0.24 13.41 -1.37
N GLY A 138 -0.94 13.73 -0.84
CA GLY A 138 -2.15 13.04 -1.27
C GLY A 138 -3.41 13.78 -0.89
N TRP A 139 -4.52 13.28 -1.41
CA TRP A 139 -5.85 13.73 -1.07
C TRP A 139 -6.84 12.58 -1.21
N ALA A 140 -7.96 12.69 -0.51
CA ALA A 140 -9.07 11.78 -0.70
C ALA A 140 -10.40 12.54 -0.66
N LEU A 141 -11.36 12.02 -1.40
CA LEU A 141 -12.73 12.51 -1.40
C LEU A 141 -13.68 11.32 -1.38
N GLY A 142 -14.65 11.36 -0.47
CA GLY A 142 -15.69 10.37 -0.33
C GLY A 142 -17.06 11.02 -0.18
N ALA A 143 -18.08 10.34 -0.70
CA ALA A 143 -19.46 10.75 -0.58
C ALA A 143 -20.37 9.53 -0.38
N ASP A 144 -21.28 9.64 0.58
CA ASP A 144 -22.35 8.67 0.82
C ASP A 144 -23.69 9.38 0.64
N ILE A 145 -24.53 8.91 -0.28
CA ILE A 145 -25.86 9.47 -0.52
C ILE A 145 -26.95 8.42 -0.30
N ARG A 146 -27.90 8.77 0.56
CA ARG A 146 -29.16 8.04 0.75
C ARG A 146 -30.16 8.55 -0.28
N LEU A 147 -30.66 7.67 -1.12
CA LEU A 147 -31.68 7.96 -2.12
C LEU A 147 -33.06 7.51 -1.62
N ALA A 148 -34.10 7.88 -2.37
CA ALA A 148 -35.46 7.42 -2.10
C ALA A 148 -35.53 5.87 -2.03
N LYS A 149 -36.51 5.34 -1.29
CA LYS A 149 -36.74 3.89 -1.16
C LYS A 149 -35.57 3.10 -0.53
N GLY A 150 -34.70 3.76 0.24
CA GLY A 150 -33.67 3.10 1.04
C GLY A 150 -32.40 2.67 0.28
N TYR A 151 -32.21 3.16 -0.94
CA TYR A 151 -30.97 2.96 -1.69
C TYR A 151 -29.84 3.80 -1.09
N LEU A 152 -28.65 3.22 -1.02
CA LEU A 152 -27.43 3.87 -0.54
C LEU A 152 -26.36 3.73 -1.61
N VAL A 153 -25.91 4.86 -2.13
CA VAL A 153 -24.76 4.96 -3.03
C VAL A 153 -23.58 5.53 -2.25
N ARG A 154 -22.42 4.91 -2.35
CA ARG A 154 -21.19 5.40 -1.71
C ARG A 154 -20.05 5.37 -2.70
N GLY A 155 -19.27 6.43 -2.72
CA GLY A 155 -18.09 6.54 -3.57
C GLY A 155 -16.93 7.10 -2.79
N ASN A 156 -15.72 6.65 -3.09
CA ASN A 156 -14.51 7.34 -2.70
C ASN A 156 -13.43 7.22 -3.76
N VAL A 157 -12.55 8.22 -3.80
CA VAL A 157 -11.33 8.25 -4.57
C VAL A 157 -10.22 8.79 -3.69
N ASN A 158 -9.02 8.23 -3.80
CA ASN A 158 -7.82 8.75 -3.17
C ASN A 158 -6.69 8.86 -4.19
N TYR A 159 -5.84 9.86 -3.98
CA TYR A 159 -4.61 10.11 -4.69
C TYR A 159 -3.43 10.13 -3.70
N ASN A 160 -2.34 9.42 -4.00
CA ASN A 160 -1.14 9.40 -3.15
C ASN A 160 0.11 9.35 -4.03
N LYS A 161 1.06 10.26 -3.83
CA LYS A 161 2.29 10.27 -4.62
C LYS A 161 3.48 10.73 -3.80
N LEU A 162 4.62 10.09 -4.02
CA LEU A 162 5.92 10.62 -3.58
C LEU A 162 6.29 11.81 -4.48
N GLN A 163 6.39 13.01 -3.90
CA GLN A 163 6.71 14.22 -4.64
C GLN A 163 8.21 14.39 -4.87
N THR A 164 9.04 13.92 -3.93
CA THR A 164 10.48 13.91 -4.12
C THR A 164 10.84 12.94 -5.24
N ASP A 165 11.54 13.45 -6.25
CA ASP A 165 12.07 12.64 -7.33
C ASP A 165 13.34 11.93 -6.86
N LEU A 166 13.29 10.62 -6.73
CA LEU A 166 14.44 9.82 -6.32
C LEU A 166 15.35 9.45 -7.50
N SER A 167 14.98 9.77 -8.74
CA SER A 167 15.82 9.48 -9.91
C SER A 167 17.12 10.31 -9.94
N GLU A 168 17.15 11.44 -9.22
CA GLU A 168 18.36 12.23 -8.97
C GLU A 168 19.34 11.54 -8.02
N HIS A 169 18.93 10.43 -7.38
CA HIS A 169 19.71 9.65 -6.42
C HIS A 169 19.82 8.20 -6.88
N PRO A 170 20.85 7.87 -7.70
CA PRO A 170 20.97 6.55 -8.32
C PRO A 170 20.94 5.41 -7.30
N GLY A 171 20.17 4.37 -7.62
CA GLY A 171 20.08 3.14 -6.85
C GLY A 171 19.17 3.20 -5.62
N LEU A 172 18.55 4.34 -5.31
CA LEU A 172 17.53 4.39 -4.25
C LEU A 172 16.22 3.74 -4.70
N GLN A 173 15.64 2.93 -3.82
CA GLN A 173 14.31 2.34 -3.96
C GLN A 173 13.36 2.96 -2.94
N SER A 174 12.36 3.70 -3.42
CA SER A 174 11.40 4.34 -2.51
C SER A 174 10.70 3.33 -1.59
N GLY A 175 10.44 2.11 -2.11
CA GLY A 175 9.58 1.14 -1.43
C GLY A 175 8.18 1.67 -1.17
N PHE A 176 7.77 2.76 -1.84
CA PHE A 176 6.50 3.44 -1.57
C PHE A 176 5.32 2.51 -1.89
N ASN A 177 5.48 1.65 -2.91
CA ASN A 177 4.60 0.51 -3.22
C ASN A 177 3.11 0.85 -3.16
N THR A 178 2.77 2.06 -3.60
CA THR A 178 1.43 2.63 -3.46
C THR A 178 0.98 3.15 -4.82
N PRO A 179 -0.20 2.75 -5.30
CA PRO A 179 -0.78 3.30 -6.51
C PRO A 179 -1.10 4.77 -6.34
N ASP A 180 -0.94 5.52 -7.44
CA ASP A 180 -1.29 6.92 -7.44
C ASP A 180 -2.78 7.13 -7.20
N TYR A 181 -3.65 6.34 -7.83
CA TYR A 181 -5.10 6.39 -7.66
C TYR A 181 -5.71 5.07 -7.23
N ARG A 182 -6.68 5.17 -6.32
CA ARG A 182 -7.66 4.11 -6.01
C ARG A 182 -9.05 4.68 -5.90
N PHE A 183 -10.05 3.93 -6.33
CA PHE A 183 -11.44 4.31 -6.12
C PHE A 183 -12.33 3.11 -5.78
N ASN A 184 -13.41 3.40 -5.05
CA ASN A 184 -14.43 2.43 -4.70
C ASN A 184 -15.81 3.03 -4.94
N LEU A 185 -16.72 2.23 -5.50
CA LEU A 185 -18.12 2.58 -5.72
C LEU A 185 -19.01 1.47 -5.15
N SER A 186 -20.07 1.85 -4.44
CA SER A 186 -20.98 0.92 -3.78
C SER A 186 -22.41 1.33 -4.07
N LEU A 187 -23.25 0.35 -4.40
CA LEU A 187 -24.70 0.49 -4.45
C LEU A 187 -25.31 -0.61 -3.60
N SER A 188 -26.19 -0.23 -2.67
CA SER A 188 -26.86 -1.21 -1.81
C SER A 188 -28.26 -0.77 -1.42
N ASN A 189 -29.09 -1.75 -1.10
CA ASN A 189 -30.40 -1.52 -0.49
C ASN A 189 -30.76 -2.74 0.37
N ARG A 190 -31.11 -2.53 1.64
CA ARG A 190 -31.46 -3.62 2.57
C ARG A 190 -32.82 -4.26 2.26
N GLN A 191 -33.69 -3.55 1.55
CA GLN A 191 -35.04 -3.98 1.18
C GLN A 191 -35.40 -3.43 -0.21
N ALA A 192 -34.61 -3.80 -1.22
CA ALA A 192 -34.88 -3.45 -2.61
C ALA A 192 -36.21 -4.04 -3.11
N TRP A 193 -36.57 -5.21 -2.57
CA TRP A 193 -37.87 -5.86 -2.73
C TRP A 193 -38.35 -6.39 -1.38
N LYS A 194 -39.61 -6.83 -1.29
CA LYS A 194 -40.15 -7.45 -0.07
C LYS A 194 -39.24 -8.60 0.38
N ASN A 195 -38.64 -8.44 1.56
CA ASN A 195 -37.68 -9.37 2.18
C ASN A 195 -36.36 -9.59 1.40
N VAL A 196 -36.05 -8.80 0.38
CA VAL A 196 -34.81 -8.96 -0.40
C VAL A 196 -34.00 -7.68 -0.39
N GLY A 197 -32.74 -7.79 0.01
CA GLY A 197 -31.74 -6.74 -0.09
C GLY A 197 -30.56 -7.17 -0.96
N PHE A 198 -29.75 -6.22 -1.38
CA PHE A 198 -28.53 -6.47 -2.14
C PHE A 198 -27.44 -5.47 -1.78
N ALA A 199 -26.20 -5.82 -2.12
CA ALA A 199 -25.07 -4.91 -2.14
C ALA A 199 -24.13 -5.27 -3.28
N ILE A 200 -23.70 -4.26 -4.02
CA ILE A 200 -22.70 -4.34 -5.09
C ILE A 200 -21.59 -3.36 -4.71
N ASN A 201 -20.33 -3.78 -4.80
CA ASN A 201 -19.17 -2.93 -4.58
C ASN A 201 -18.17 -3.15 -5.70
N TYR A 202 -17.78 -2.07 -6.37
CA TYR A 202 -16.75 -2.06 -7.38
C TYR A 202 -15.51 -1.35 -6.81
N ARG A 203 -14.35 -1.96 -6.98
CA ARG A 203 -13.05 -1.43 -6.55
C ARG A 203 -12.12 -1.37 -7.73
N TRP A 204 -11.32 -0.32 -7.82
CA TRP A 204 -10.26 -0.21 -8.81
C TRP A 204 -9.03 0.44 -8.19
N GLN A 205 -7.88 0.01 -8.68
CA GLN A 205 -6.58 0.50 -8.31
C GLN A 205 -5.73 0.64 -9.58
N ASN A 206 -4.99 1.74 -9.70
CA ASN A 206 -4.06 1.94 -10.79
C ASN A 206 -2.85 1.01 -10.70
N GLU A 207 -2.13 0.87 -11.80
CA GLU A 207 -0.83 0.22 -11.82
C GLU A 207 0.20 1.03 -11.04
N PHE A 208 1.25 0.35 -10.55
CA PHE A 208 2.33 1.00 -9.82
C PHE A 208 3.59 0.13 -9.82
N LEU A 209 4.74 0.78 -9.64
CA LEU A 209 6.00 0.09 -9.45
C LEU A 209 6.06 -0.50 -8.04
N TRP A 210 6.29 -1.81 -7.96
CA TRP A 210 6.62 -2.51 -6.73
C TRP A 210 8.13 -2.67 -6.60
N GLU A 211 8.68 -2.21 -5.49
CA GLU A 211 10.09 -2.30 -5.12
C GLU A 211 10.21 -3.05 -3.80
N SER A 212 11.06 -4.07 -3.77
CA SER A 212 11.34 -4.84 -2.56
C SER A 212 12.66 -5.58 -2.70
N SER A 213 13.20 -6.06 -1.57
CA SER A 213 14.40 -6.90 -1.56
C SER A 213 14.25 -8.24 -2.26
N PHE A 214 13.03 -8.67 -2.59
CA PHE A 214 12.77 -9.83 -3.44
C PHE A 214 12.88 -9.50 -4.95
N GLY A 215 12.64 -8.25 -5.33
CA GLY A 215 12.70 -7.79 -6.70
C GLY A 215 11.85 -6.55 -6.97
N VAL A 216 12.01 -6.04 -8.19
CA VAL A 216 11.32 -4.86 -8.73
C VAL A 216 10.47 -5.26 -9.93
N ALA A 217 9.19 -4.89 -9.93
CA ALA A 217 8.28 -5.16 -11.04
C ALA A 217 7.09 -4.19 -11.04
N GLU A 218 6.48 -4.01 -12.21
CA GLU A 218 5.21 -3.29 -12.33
C GLU A 218 4.04 -4.20 -11.90
N VAL A 219 3.24 -3.72 -10.95
CA VAL A 219 2.00 -4.36 -10.55
C VAL A 219 0.87 -3.77 -11.39
N PRO A 220 0.16 -4.56 -12.19
CA PRO A 220 -0.83 -4.05 -13.12
C PRO A 220 -2.05 -3.49 -12.39
N ALA A 221 -2.70 -2.52 -13.05
CA ALA A 221 -3.99 -2.01 -12.61
C ALA A 221 -5.02 -3.15 -12.54
N TYR A 222 -5.91 -3.10 -11.56
CA TYR A 222 -6.97 -4.10 -11.45
C TYR A 222 -8.28 -3.49 -11.01
N SER A 223 -9.35 -4.24 -11.28
CA SER A 223 -10.64 -4.00 -10.65
C SER A 223 -11.29 -5.29 -10.19
N SER A 224 -12.14 -5.16 -9.19
CA SER A 224 -12.91 -6.25 -8.62
C SER A 224 -14.34 -5.81 -8.35
N LEU A 225 -15.28 -6.73 -8.60
CA LEU A 225 -16.69 -6.55 -8.34
C LEU A 225 -17.11 -7.54 -7.25
N ASP A 226 -17.58 -7.03 -6.12
CA ASP A 226 -18.18 -7.83 -5.06
C ASP A 226 -19.70 -7.67 -5.15
N ALA A 227 -20.45 -8.77 -5.01
CA ALA A 227 -21.91 -8.73 -5.03
C ALA A 227 -22.50 -9.69 -3.99
N SER A 228 -23.62 -9.29 -3.40
CA SER A 228 -24.39 -10.15 -2.51
C SER A 228 -25.88 -9.83 -2.56
N VAL A 229 -26.68 -10.86 -2.36
CA VAL A 229 -28.14 -10.81 -2.19
C VAL A 229 -28.47 -11.40 -0.83
N ASN A 230 -29.33 -10.72 -0.09
CA ASN A 230 -29.79 -11.12 1.23
C ASN A 230 -31.31 -11.32 1.18
N VAL A 231 -31.79 -12.44 1.68
CA VAL A 231 -33.22 -12.78 1.76
C VAL A 231 -33.60 -13.01 3.21
N LYS A 232 -34.56 -12.25 3.71
CA LYS A 232 -35.12 -12.42 5.05
C LYS A 232 -36.15 -13.56 5.05
N LEU A 233 -35.85 -14.62 5.79
CA LEU A 233 -36.71 -15.78 6.01
C LEU A 233 -37.51 -15.56 7.30
N SER A 234 -38.52 -14.69 7.23
CA SER A 234 -39.23 -14.22 8.43
C SER A 234 -39.85 -15.33 9.28
N ARG A 235 -40.31 -16.43 8.68
CA ARG A 235 -40.87 -17.59 9.42
C ARG A 235 -39.84 -18.34 10.26
N MET A 236 -38.57 -18.26 9.88
CA MET A 236 -37.46 -18.95 10.53
C MET A 236 -36.63 -18.02 11.41
N HIS A 237 -37.02 -16.74 11.53
CA HIS A 237 -36.21 -15.69 12.14
C HIS A 237 -34.76 -15.72 11.61
N ALA A 238 -34.59 -15.90 10.29
CA ALA A 238 -33.28 -16.08 9.69
C ALA A 238 -33.04 -15.15 8.48
N MET A 239 -31.78 -14.96 8.14
CA MET A 239 -31.32 -14.26 6.94
C MET A 239 -30.43 -15.21 6.12
N LEU A 240 -30.88 -15.52 4.90
CA LEU A 240 -30.06 -16.19 3.89
C LEU A 240 -29.28 -15.13 3.12
N LYS A 241 -27.97 -15.30 3.01
CA LYS A 241 -27.09 -14.46 2.21
C LYS A 241 -26.34 -15.31 1.21
N VAL A 242 -26.42 -14.92 -0.06
CA VAL A 242 -25.62 -15.50 -1.15
C VAL A 242 -24.80 -14.37 -1.74
N GLY A 243 -23.50 -14.58 -1.89
CA GLY A 243 -22.64 -13.54 -2.45
C GLY A 243 -21.25 -14.03 -2.76
N GLY A 244 -20.42 -13.09 -3.19
CA GLY A 244 -19.01 -13.34 -3.41
C GLY A 244 -18.20 -12.06 -3.51
N THR A 245 -16.89 -12.22 -3.36
CA THR A 245 -15.88 -11.20 -3.69
C THR A 245 -15.26 -11.53 -5.04
N ASN A 246 -14.97 -10.52 -5.85
CA ASN A 246 -14.50 -10.70 -7.23
C ASN A 246 -15.40 -11.69 -8.01
N VAL A 247 -16.71 -11.40 -8.07
CA VAL A 247 -17.73 -12.32 -8.64
C VAL A 247 -17.52 -12.60 -10.13
N LEU A 248 -16.76 -11.75 -10.82
CA LEU A 248 -16.34 -11.92 -12.22
C LEU A 248 -15.13 -12.86 -12.37
N ASN A 249 -14.53 -13.32 -11.26
CA ASN A 249 -13.38 -14.22 -11.21
C ASN A 249 -12.20 -13.76 -12.10
N LYS A 250 -11.95 -12.45 -12.15
CA LYS A 250 -10.77 -11.91 -12.84
C LYS A 250 -9.58 -11.97 -11.90
N TYR A 251 -8.58 -12.78 -12.23
CA TYR A 251 -7.39 -12.91 -11.40
C TYR A 251 -6.55 -11.63 -11.43
N TYR A 252 -6.10 -11.18 -10.26
CA TYR A 252 -5.22 -10.02 -10.12
C TYR A 252 -4.19 -10.26 -9.00
N THR A 253 -3.10 -9.49 -9.04
CA THR A 253 -2.04 -9.49 -8.02
C THR A 253 -1.96 -8.12 -7.37
N THR A 254 -1.55 -8.07 -6.10
CA THR A 254 -1.41 -6.79 -5.37
C THR A 254 0.03 -6.45 -5.03
N ASN A 255 0.96 -7.39 -5.23
CA ASN A 255 2.38 -7.21 -5.03
C ASN A 255 3.18 -8.28 -5.80
N LEU A 256 4.48 -8.05 -5.95
CA LEU A 256 5.39 -9.03 -6.54
C LEU A 256 5.53 -10.25 -5.62
N GLY A 257 5.45 -11.45 -6.20
CA GLY A 257 5.66 -12.71 -5.48
C GLY A 257 4.43 -13.26 -4.73
N SER A 258 3.30 -12.54 -4.70
CA SER A 258 2.05 -13.10 -4.18
C SER A 258 1.35 -14.04 -5.16
N GLY A 259 0.52 -14.92 -4.59
CA GLY A 259 -0.48 -15.65 -5.37
C GLY A 259 -1.54 -14.71 -5.94
N GLN A 260 -2.08 -15.05 -7.12
CA GLN A 260 -3.16 -14.30 -7.73
C GLN A 260 -4.47 -14.49 -6.94
N ILE A 261 -5.23 -13.40 -6.79
CA ILE A 261 -6.51 -13.37 -6.09
C ILE A 261 -7.64 -13.61 -7.09
N GLY A 262 -8.37 -14.71 -6.91
CA GLY A 262 -9.56 -15.07 -7.70
C GLY A 262 -10.89 -14.72 -7.02
N GLY A 263 -11.97 -15.31 -7.52
CA GLY A 263 -13.31 -15.21 -6.96
C GLY A 263 -13.50 -16.08 -5.71
N LEU A 264 -14.20 -15.53 -4.72
CA LEU A 264 -14.64 -16.28 -3.54
C LEU A 264 -16.16 -16.17 -3.44
N TYR A 265 -16.85 -17.31 -3.43
CA TYR A 265 -18.30 -17.40 -3.36
C TYR A 265 -18.73 -18.04 -2.04
N TYR A 266 -19.81 -17.55 -1.46
CA TYR A 266 -20.30 -18.04 -0.18
C TYR A 266 -21.83 -18.03 -0.09
N VAL A 267 -22.32 -18.92 0.76
CA VAL A 267 -23.69 -18.95 1.27
C VAL A 267 -23.61 -18.90 2.78
N SER A 268 -24.41 -18.03 3.40
CA SER A 268 -24.49 -17.89 4.85
C SER A 268 -25.95 -17.85 5.28
N ILE A 269 -26.26 -18.48 6.41
CA ILE A 269 -27.56 -18.39 7.05
C ILE A 269 -27.30 -17.90 8.48
N THR A 270 -27.88 -16.76 8.82
CA THR A 270 -27.82 -16.19 10.16
C THR A 270 -29.18 -16.31 10.80
N PHE A 271 -29.26 -16.88 12.01
CA PHE A 271 -30.48 -16.99 12.79
C PHE A 271 -30.49 -15.91 13.89
N ASP A 272 -31.61 -15.20 14.02
CA ASP A 272 -31.87 -14.24 15.06
C ASP A 272 -32.68 -14.91 16.20
N ASN A 273 -32.46 -14.47 17.45
CA ASN A 273 -33.22 -14.91 18.64
C ASN A 273 -33.18 -16.41 19.00
N VAL A 274 -32.10 -17.13 18.65
CA VAL A 274 -31.94 -18.57 18.95
C VAL A 274 -32.05 -18.90 20.46
N LEU A 275 -31.76 -17.95 21.34
CA LEU A 275 -31.74 -18.16 22.80
C LEU A 275 -32.93 -17.53 23.56
N ALA A 276 -33.89 -16.89 22.88
CA ALA A 276 -34.97 -16.16 23.54
C ALA A 276 -36.07 -17.07 24.17
N GLY A 277 -35.93 -18.40 24.06
CA GLY A 277 -36.89 -19.39 24.57
C GLY A 277 -36.46 -20.14 25.84
N ALA A 278 -35.32 -19.81 26.46
CA ALA A 278 -34.81 -20.56 27.63
C ALA A 278 -35.29 -20.05 29.00
N ASN A 279 -36.11 -19.00 29.04
CA ASN A 279 -36.69 -18.47 30.28
C ASN A 279 -38.22 -18.50 30.19
N ASN A 280 -38.82 -19.65 30.52
CA ASN A 280 -40.21 -19.77 30.96
C ASN A 280 -40.28 -20.90 31.99
#